data_AF-A0A2H0LYK1-F1
#
_entry.id   AF-A0A2H0LYK1-F1
#
_cell.length_a   1.000
_cell.length_b   1.000
_cell.length_c   1.000
_cell.angle_alpha   90.00
_cell.angle_beta   90.00
_cell.angle_gamma   90.00
#
_symmetry.space_group_name_H-M   'P 1'
#
loop_
_entity.id
_entity.type
_entity.pdbx_description
1 polymer ?
#
loop_
_entity_poly.entity_id
_entity_poly.type
_entity_poly.pdbx_seq_one_letter_code
_entity_poly.pdbx_strand_id
1 'polypeptide(L)'
;MRILKRLLILALLFGFSSSANAALSSFTTVFDQTGYYGYDVAGEGLRTRGAGGAAGPSNSSGTLSLGLGGSPVFGVAYWHGFDETGSANVNFNSNPITGTQLTEAPGGDYSIGYWANVTPYLNSGINNYTIANVSFDYANNGFGVIGVYNDPLQTQYGRMIIANGNDFAWHGWTGNNGPTTDVLGININPVNYDRQLELSFIVAGGEDGARFGDRRSYIWYYTGDDGTTPVNLVDEAFGIQHPDKNPIFARDGYDWDTYMMTVNLPAGANVLALQIESDDDYPHGESFAWLSSSIFIPTPVPEPASILLFGIGIAGLALKRKKSA
;
A
#
# COMPACT_ATOMS: atom_id res chain seq x y z
N MET A 1 36.04 44.23 -10.89
CA MET A 1 36.12 43.05 -10.00
C MET A 1 35.18 43.09 -8.79
N ARG A 2 34.92 44.25 -8.16
CA ARG A 2 33.99 44.35 -7.01
C ARG A 2 32.50 44.14 -7.33
N ILE A 3 32.04 44.47 -8.54
CA ILE A 3 30.64 44.30 -8.97
C ILE A 3 30.29 42.82 -9.22
N LEU A 4 31.22 42.04 -9.79
CA LEU A 4 31.02 40.61 -10.06
C LEU A 4 30.89 39.78 -8.76
N LYS A 5 31.63 40.14 -7.69
CA LYS A 5 31.49 39.49 -6.37
C LYS A 5 30.12 39.75 -5.73
N ARG A 6 29.52 40.92 -5.94
CA ARG A 6 28.19 41.25 -5.38
C ARG A 6 27.05 40.56 -6.12
N LEU A 7 27.17 40.39 -7.44
CA LEU A 7 26.20 39.63 -8.26
C LEU A 7 26.23 38.12 -7.96
N LEU A 8 27.40 37.54 -7.69
CA LEU A 8 27.51 36.12 -7.34
C LEU A 8 26.92 35.81 -5.95
N ILE A 9 27.07 36.73 -4.99
CA ILE A 9 26.48 36.60 -3.66
C ILE A 9 24.95 36.77 -3.72
N LEU A 10 24.42 37.66 -4.57
CA LEU A 10 22.98 37.80 -4.75
C LEU A 10 22.33 36.56 -5.41
N ALA A 11 23.00 35.94 -6.38
CA ALA A 11 22.50 34.71 -7.01
C ALA A 11 22.51 33.50 -6.05
N LEU A 12 23.45 33.45 -5.10
CA LEU A 12 23.47 32.44 -4.03
C LEU A 12 22.41 32.67 -2.94
N LEU A 13 21.98 33.91 -2.72
CA LEU A 13 20.98 34.26 -1.70
C LEU A 13 19.53 34.13 -2.17
N PHE A 14 19.27 34.12 -3.49
CA PHE A 14 17.91 34.00 -4.06
C PHE A 14 17.62 32.64 -4.72
N GLY A 15 18.53 31.65 -4.61
CA GLY A 15 18.45 30.41 -5.37
C GLY A 15 17.74 29.22 -4.70
N PHE A 16 17.35 29.28 -3.43
CA PHE A 16 16.87 28.11 -2.70
C PHE A 16 15.73 28.41 -1.73
N SER A 17 14.58 28.83 -2.27
CA SER A 17 13.32 28.69 -1.54
C SER A 17 12.12 28.77 -2.49
N SER A 18 12.10 27.93 -3.53
CA SER A 18 10.83 27.46 -4.04
C SER A 18 10.55 26.14 -3.32
N SER A 19 10.14 26.21 -2.05
CA SER A 19 9.31 25.15 -1.49
C SER A 19 8.07 25.13 -2.37
N ALA A 20 8.06 24.23 -3.33
CA ALA A 20 6.87 23.93 -4.09
C ALA A 20 5.84 23.54 -3.04
N ASN A 21 4.91 24.45 -2.73
CA ASN A 21 3.63 24.06 -2.17
C ASN A 21 2.97 23.23 -3.27
N ALA A 22 3.38 21.97 -3.40
CA ALA A 22 2.62 20.97 -4.11
C ALA A 22 1.28 20.96 -3.38
N ALA A 23 0.29 21.59 -4.01
CA ALA A 23 -1.08 21.55 -3.52
C ALA A 23 -1.39 20.08 -3.24
N LEU A 24 -1.74 19.76 -2.00
CA LEU A 24 -2.26 18.45 -1.61
C LEU A 24 -3.27 18.05 -2.68
N SER A 25 -2.91 17.03 -3.46
CA SER A 25 -3.74 16.53 -4.54
C SER A 25 -5.08 16.14 -3.95
N SER A 26 -6.15 16.59 -4.58
CA SER A 26 -7.48 16.04 -4.40
C SER A 26 -7.41 14.52 -4.33
N PHE A 27 -8.03 13.91 -3.33
CA PHE A 27 -8.31 12.48 -3.34
C PHE A 27 -9.14 12.19 -4.59
N THR A 28 -8.51 11.70 -5.64
CA THR A 28 -9.23 11.10 -6.74
C THR A 28 -9.44 9.64 -6.34
N THR A 29 -10.69 9.25 -6.16
CA THR A 29 -11.10 7.85 -6.33
C THR A 29 -10.64 7.44 -7.72
N VAL A 30 -9.73 6.47 -7.80
CA VAL A 30 -9.03 6.15 -9.04
C VAL A 30 -9.30 4.68 -9.42
N PHE A 31 -9.77 4.52 -10.67
CA PHE A 31 -9.87 3.35 -11.55
C PHE A 31 -11.07 2.40 -11.52
N ASP A 32 -11.22 1.72 -12.67
CA ASP A 32 -12.43 1.28 -13.38
C ASP A 32 -12.57 -0.25 -13.56
N GLN A 33 -13.77 -0.64 -14.01
CA GLN A 33 -14.24 -1.91 -14.59
C GLN A 33 -14.39 -3.18 -13.72
N THR A 34 -13.73 -3.34 -12.58
CA THR A 34 -13.82 -4.59 -11.78
C THR A 34 -14.41 -4.44 -10.37
N GLY A 35 -14.79 -3.24 -9.95
CA GLY A 35 -15.47 -3.02 -8.66
C GLY A 35 -14.55 -2.68 -7.46
N TYR A 36 -13.25 -2.50 -7.68
CA TYR A 36 -12.31 -2.04 -6.66
C TYR A 36 -12.46 -0.55 -6.36
N TYR A 37 -12.33 -0.17 -5.09
CA TYR A 37 -12.33 1.23 -4.64
C TYR A 37 -10.96 1.57 -4.06
N GLY A 38 -10.43 2.75 -4.35
CA GLY A 38 -9.11 3.11 -3.83
C GLY A 38 -8.82 4.58 -3.65
N TYR A 39 -7.72 4.83 -2.94
CA TYR A 39 -7.18 6.16 -2.66
C TYR A 39 -5.83 6.35 -3.33
N ASP A 40 -5.67 7.49 -3.98
CA ASP A 40 -4.41 7.94 -4.54
C ASP A 40 -3.96 9.20 -3.78
N VAL A 41 -2.91 9.06 -2.97
CA VAL A 41 -2.36 10.14 -2.14
C VAL A 41 -0.96 10.45 -2.62
N ALA A 42 -0.71 11.67 -3.07
CA ALA A 42 0.63 12.14 -3.39
C ALA A 42 1.16 13.05 -2.28
N GLY A 43 2.43 12.87 -1.90
CA GLY A 43 3.05 13.66 -0.85
C GLY A 43 4.53 13.34 -0.65
N GLU A 44 5.23 14.22 0.04
CA GLU A 44 6.57 13.91 0.56
C GLU A 44 6.46 12.92 1.72
N GLY A 45 7.37 11.95 1.76
CA GLY A 45 7.55 11.07 2.92
C GLY A 45 6.41 10.12 3.25
N LEU A 46 5.59 9.72 2.28
CA LEU A 46 4.51 8.76 2.51
C LEU A 46 5.05 7.37 2.86
N ARG A 47 4.46 6.75 3.89
CA ARG A 47 4.71 5.37 4.31
C ARG A 47 3.40 4.73 4.75
N THR A 48 3.32 3.41 4.64
CA THR A 48 2.22 2.62 5.22
C THR A 48 2.72 1.73 6.35
N ARG A 49 1.83 1.50 7.30
CA ARG A 49 1.99 0.52 8.36
C ARG A 49 0.61 -0.08 8.59
N GLY A 50 0.55 -1.40 8.53
CA GLY A 50 -0.58 -2.22 8.97
C GLY A 50 -0.28 -2.79 10.36
N ALA A 51 -1.31 -3.09 11.12
CA ALA A 51 -1.20 -3.96 12.29
C ALA A 51 -2.53 -4.69 12.47
N GLY A 52 -2.46 -5.96 12.81
CA GLY A 52 -3.62 -6.81 13.09
C GLY A 52 -3.95 -6.92 14.57
N GLY A 53 -5.16 -7.39 14.89
CA GLY A 53 -5.48 -7.87 16.22
C GLY A 53 -6.46 -9.03 16.17
N ALA A 54 -6.20 -10.06 16.97
CA ALA A 54 -7.11 -11.18 17.13
C ALA A 54 -8.40 -10.73 17.82
N ALA A 55 -9.52 -11.13 17.25
CA ALA A 55 -10.77 -11.12 17.94
C ALA A 55 -11.01 -12.51 18.55
N GLY A 56 -11.33 -12.54 19.84
CA GLY A 56 -11.89 -13.74 20.46
C GLY A 56 -13.30 -14.06 19.94
N PRO A 57 -14.11 -14.84 20.68
CA PRO A 57 -15.49 -15.14 20.28
C PRO A 57 -16.32 -13.87 19.99
N SER A 58 -17.45 -14.04 19.29
CA SER A 58 -18.37 -12.97 18.84
C SER A 58 -18.53 -11.85 19.88
N ASN A 59 -18.24 -10.60 19.47
CA ASN A 59 -18.02 -9.41 20.31
C ASN A 59 -16.62 -9.30 20.92
N SER A 60 -15.68 -8.79 20.15
CA SER A 60 -14.32 -8.57 20.61
C SER A 60 -13.90 -7.10 20.55
N SER A 61 -12.80 -6.83 21.24
CA SER A 61 -12.00 -5.62 21.09
C SER A 61 -10.55 -6.02 20.98
N GLY A 62 -9.76 -5.26 20.24
CA GLY A 62 -8.32 -5.42 20.24
C GLY A 62 -7.61 -4.10 20.17
N THR A 63 -6.32 -4.14 20.47
CA THR A 63 -5.42 -2.99 20.39
C THR A 63 -4.26 -3.32 19.49
N LEU A 64 -3.92 -2.40 18.60
CA LEU A 64 -2.76 -2.47 17.74
C LEU A 64 -1.82 -1.29 18.01
N SER A 65 -0.53 -1.45 17.70
CA SER A 65 0.45 -0.37 17.77
C SER A 65 0.81 0.08 16.36
N LEU A 66 0.71 1.38 16.10
CA LEU A 66 0.98 1.97 14.79
C LEU A 66 1.89 3.18 14.97
N GLY A 67 3.07 3.11 14.34
CA GLY A 67 4.07 4.17 14.33
C GLY A 67 4.01 5.02 13.07
N LEU A 68 3.64 6.29 13.21
CA LEU A 68 3.62 7.27 12.12
C LEU A 68 4.76 8.27 12.33
N GLY A 69 5.76 8.28 11.44
CA GLY A 69 6.97 9.12 11.55
C GLY A 69 6.72 10.63 11.39
N GLY A 70 5.49 11.03 11.04
CA GLY A 70 5.09 12.43 10.94
C GLY A 70 3.59 12.61 10.92
N SER A 71 3.12 13.74 10.41
CA SER A 71 1.70 14.11 10.46
C SER A 71 0.84 13.18 9.57
N PRO A 72 -0.20 12.55 10.11
CA PRO A 72 -1.11 11.73 9.30
C PRO A 72 -1.80 12.56 8.23
N VAL A 73 -1.86 12.04 7.01
CA VAL A 73 -2.58 12.65 5.87
C VAL A 73 -3.78 11.80 5.44
N PHE A 74 -3.73 10.50 5.71
CA PHE A 74 -4.83 9.58 5.48
C PHE A 74 -4.75 8.40 6.45
N GLY A 75 -5.90 7.83 6.79
CA GLY A 75 -6.02 6.69 7.69
C GLY A 75 -7.28 5.91 7.39
N VAL A 76 -7.17 4.58 7.34
CA VAL A 76 -8.29 3.67 7.15
C VAL A 76 -8.17 2.51 8.10
N ALA A 77 -9.28 2.18 8.77
CA ALA A 77 -9.42 0.97 9.57
C ALA A 77 -10.22 -0.06 8.79
N TYR A 78 -9.89 -1.34 8.98
CA TYR A 78 -10.56 -2.50 8.43
C TYR A 78 -10.95 -3.45 9.56
N TRP A 79 -12.07 -4.16 9.40
CA TRP A 79 -12.42 -5.31 10.23
C TRP A 79 -13.17 -6.34 9.40
N HIS A 80 -13.01 -7.61 9.76
CA HIS A 80 -13.53 -8.73 8.99
C HIS A 80 -13.96 -9.88 9.89
N GLY A 81 -14.98 -10.60 9.47
CA GLY A 81 -15.50 -11.76 10.17
C GLY A 81 -16.60 -12.47 9.39
N PHE A 82 -17.29 -13.38 10.06
CA PHE A 82 -18.35 -14.20 9.53
C PHE A 82 -19.69 -13.87 10.21
N ASP A 83 -20.69 -13.40 9.47
CA ASP A 83 -21.99 -12.95 9.96
C ASP A 83 -23.10 -12.99 8.87
N GLU A 84 -24.36 -13.16 9.27
CA GLU A 84 -25.55 -13.00 8.43
C GLU A 84 -25.94 -11.51 8.22
N THR A 85 -25.64 -10.67 9.20
CA THR A 85 -26.16 -9.29 9.29
C THR A 85 -25.12 -8.21 9.61
N GLY A 86 -23.92 -8.59 10.03
CA GLY A 86 -22.68 -7.80 10.12
C GLY A 86 -22.79 -6.49 10.90
N SER A 87 -22.02 -6.31 11.98
CA SER A 87 -21.92 -4.97 12.59
C SER A 87 -21.01 -4.04 11.78
N ALA A 88 -21.62 -3.22 10.92
CA ALA A 88 -20.94 -2.09 10.31
C ALA A 88 -20.51 -1.01 11.33
N ASN A 89 -20.97 -1.06 12.59
CA ASN A 89 -20.64 -0.04 13.58
C ASN A 89 -19.64 -0.59 14.61
N VAL A 90 -18.58 0.17 14.84
CA VAL A 90 -17.51 -0.17 15.80
C VAL A 90 -17.05 1.10 16.52
N ASN A 91 -16.27 0.95 17.59
CA ASN A 91 -15.63 2.07 18.28
C ASN A 91 -14.13 2.08 17.97
N PHE A 92 -13.62 3.16 17.40
CA PHE A 92 -12.19 3.39 17.19
C PHE A 92 -11.66 4.43 18.19
N ASN A 93 -10.76 4.03 19.09
CA ASN A 93 -10.30 4.85 20.21
C ASN A 93 -11.46 5.46 21.03
N SER A 94 -12.50 4.65 21.30
CA SER A 94 -13.76 5.06 21.94
C SER A 94 -14.68 5.98 21.12
N ASN A 95 -14.32 6.33 19.88
CA ASN A 95 -15.18 7.10 18.98
C ASN A 95 -16.01 6.15 18.12
N PRO A 96 -17.34 6.29 18.07
CA PRO A 96 -18.16 5.47 17.18
C PRO A 96 -17.84 5.82 15.72
N ILE A 97 -17.62 4.79 14.91
CA ILE A 97 -17.43 4.90 13.47
C ILE A 97 -18.33 3.88 12.76
N THR A 98 -18.77 4.24 11.55
CA THR A 98 -19.56 3.36 10.68
C THR A 98 -18.72 2.96 9.49
N GLY A 99 -18.60 1.66 9.29
CA GLY A 99 -17.93 1.03 8.18
C GLY A 99 -18.76 1.05 6.91
N THR A 100 -18.06 1.17 5.80
CA THR A 100 -18.56 0.81 4.48
C THR A 100 -18.18 -0.64 4.24
N GLN A 101 -19.17 -1.45 3.87
CA GLN A 101 -18.95 -2.86 3.56
C GLN A 101 -18.05 -3.01 2.32
N LEU A 102 -17.09 -3.92 2.41
CA LEU A 102 -16.32 -4.47 1.29
C LEU A 102 -17.16 -5.58 0.63
N THR A 103 -16.93 -5.84 -0.66
CA THR A 103 -17.70 -6.84 -1.44
C THR A 103 -17.86 -8.16 -0.66
N GLU A 104 -19.09 -8.69 -0.61
CA GLU A 104 -19.38 -9.98 0.04
C GLU A 104 -18.72 -11.13 -0.71
N ALA A 105 -18.38 -12.19 0.02
CA ALA A 105 -17.97 -13.44 -0.60
C ALA A 105 -19.07 -13.97 -1.53
N PRO A 106 -18.74 -14.44 -2.74
CA PRO A 106 -19.69 -15.12 -3.59
C PRO A 106 -20.19 -16.39 -2.91
N GLY A 107 -21.45 -16.77 -3.18
CA GLY A 107 -22.03 -18.01 -2.64
C GLY A 107 -22.87 -17.84 -1.37
N GLY A 108 -22.98 -16.61 -0.84
CA GLY A 108 -23.72 -16.36 0.40
C GLY A 108 -22.95 -16.80 1.65
N ASP A 109 -21.64 -16.99 1.52
CA ASP A 109 -20.78 -17.19 2.66
C ASP A 109 -20.77 -15.93 3.51
N TYR A 110 -20.99 -16.13 4.80
CA TYR A 110 -21.14 -15.10 5.82
C TYR A 110 -19.89 -14.19 5.98
N SER A 111 -18.88 -14.31 5.12
CA SER A 111 -17.63 -13.56 5.19
C SER A 111 -17.83 -12.11 4.75
N ILE A 112 -17.76 -11.18 5.71
CA ILE A 112 -18.02 -9.76 5.48
C ILE A 112 -16.86 -8.93 6.01
N GLY A 113 -16.32 -8.08 5.14
CA GLY A 113 -15.32 -7.07 5.47
C GLY A 113 -15.92 -5.68 5.51
N TYR A 114 -15.33 -4.80 6.30
CA TYR A 114 -15.69 -3.38 6.37
C TYR A 114 -14.44 -2.51 6.41
N TRP A 115 -14.59 -1.27 5.98
CA TRP A 115 -13.58 -0.24 6.16
C TRP A 115 -14.18 1.10 6.57
N ALA A 116 -13.40 1.94 7.26
CA ALA A 116 -13.80 3.30 7.59
C ALA A 116 -12.60 4.25 7.61
N ASN A 117 -12.82 5.51 7.21
CA ASN A 117 -11.80 6.56 7.35
C ASN A 117 -11.59 6.90 8.83
N VAL A 118 -10.36 6.74 9.31
CA VAL A 118 -9.95 7.03 10.69
C VAL A 118 -8.89 8.12 10.79
N THR A 119 -8.62 8.84 9.69
CA THR A 119 -7.63 9.94 9.63
C THR A 119 -7.74 10.91 10.81
N PRO A 120 -8.93 11.40 11.23
CA PRO A 120 -9.06 12.36 12.34
C PRO A 120 -8.62 11.81 13.70
N TYR A 121 -8.47 10.50 13.83
CA TYR A 121 -8.13 9.82 15.08
C TYR A 121 -6.65 9.39 15.13
N LEU A 122 -5.91 9.51 14.02
CA LEU A 122 -4.50 9.17 13.95
C LEU A 122 -3.63 10.30 14.52
N ASN A 123 -2.55 9.92 15.19
CA ASN A 123 -1.55 10.82 15.73
C ASN A 123 -0.15 10.43 15.23
N SER A 124 0.75 11.41 15.12
CA SER A 124 2.16 11.16 14.88
C SER A 124 2.82 10.44 16.07
N GLY A 125 3.94 9.76 15.81
CA GLY A 125 4.63 8.91 16.78
C GLY A 125 4.08 7.48 16.84
N ILE A 126 4.55 6.71 17.81
CA ILE A 126 4.06 5.36 18.11
C ILE A 126 2.86 5.50 19.03
N ASN A 127 1.69 5.09 18.55
CA ASN A 127 0.44 5.15 19.29
C ASN A 127 -0.25 3.79 19.29
N ASN A 128 -0.97 3.51 20.38
CA ASN A 128 -1.84 2.35 20.46
C ASN A 128 -3.25 2.76 20.05
N TYR A 129 -3.84 2.00 19.13
CA TYR A 129 -5.19 2.21 18.64
C TYR A 129 -6.05 1.02 19.03
N THR A 130 -7.22 1.29 19.61
CA THR A 130 -8.16 0.25 20.02
C THR A 130 -9.36 0.27 19.09
N ILE A 131 -9.71 -0.88 18.55
CA ILE A 131 -11.03 -1.13 17.98
C ILE A 131 -11.85 -1.91 19.01
N ALA A 132 -13.10 -1.54 19.20
CA ALA A 132 -14.00 -2.21 20.14
C ALA A 132 -15.41 -2.34 19.55
N ASN A 133 -16.22 -3.19 20.16
CA ASN A 133 -17.57 -3.53 19.71
C ASN A 133 -17.58 -4.11 18.29
N VAL A 134 -16.54 -4.87 17.93
CA VAL A 134 -16.52 -5.60 16.66
C VAL A 134 -17.32 -6.88 16.85
N SER A 135 -18.55 -6.88 16.35
CA SER A 135 -19.50 -7.98 16.47
C SER A 135 -19.74 -8.63 15.12
N PHE A 136 -19.58 -9.95 15.11
CA PHE A 136 -19.94 -10.84 14.01
C PHE A 136 -20.65 -12.06 14.62
N ASP A 137 -21.70 -12.57 13.98
CA ASP A 137 -22.54 -13.66 14.51
C ASP A 137 -21.77 -14.97 14.73
N TYR A 138 -20.85 -15.32 13.84
CA TYR A 138 -20.14 -16.60 13.88
C TYR A 138 -18.69 -16.47 14.35
N ALA A 139 -17.93 -15.60 13.71
CA ALA A 139 -16.51 -15.44 14.01
C ALA A 139 -16.02 -14.05 13.62
N ASN A 140 -15.00 -13.58 14.30
CA ASN A 140 -14.34 -12.32 13.99
C ASN A 140 -12.87 -12.65 13.70
N ASN A 141 -12.45 -12.38 12.47
CA ASN A 141 -11.14 -12.78 11.99
C ASN A 141 -10.08 -11.75 12.40
N GLY A 142 -10.50 -10.50 12.61
CA GLY A 142 -9.66 -9.45 13.16
C GLY A 142 -9.95 -8.08 12.57
N PHE A 143 -8.98 -7.20 12.76
CA PHE A 143 -9.03 -5.82 12.31
C PHE A 143 -7.63 -5.29 12.08
N GLY A 144 -7.52 -4.22 11.31
CA GLY A 144 -6.26 -3.52 11.14
C GLY A 144 -6.40 -2.10 10.66
N VAL A 145 -5.31 -1.34 10.71
CA VAL A 145 -5.29 0.08 10.34
C VAL A 145 -4.15 0.34 9.39
N ILE A 146 -4.41 1.03 8.29
CA ILE A 146 -3.40 1.63 7.43
C ILE A 146 -3.36 3.12 7.72
N GLY A 147 -2.19 3.62 8.13
CA GLY A 147 -1.92 5.06 8.22
C GLY A 147 -0.95 5.51 7.13
N VAL A 148 -1.27 6.63 6.50
CA VAL A 148 -0.40 7.37 5.56
C VAL A 148 -0.04 8.69 6.23
N TYR A 149 1.25 9.03 6.26
CA TYR A 149 1.76 10.23 6.92
C TYR A 149 2.81 10.94 6.09
N ASN A 150 3.01 12.23 6.35
CA ASN A 150 4.11 13.00 5.80
C ASN A 150 5.33 12.88 6.73
N ASP A 151 6.34 12.10 6.32
CA ASP A 151 7.62 11.96 7.04
C ASP A 151 8.55 13.15 6.72
N PRO A 152 8.82 14.06 7.68
CA PRO A 152 9.68 15.22 7.44
C PRO A 152 11.16 14.86 7.23
N LEU A 153 11.57 13.63 7.52
CA LEU A 153 12.93 13.15 7.30
C LEU A 153 13.12 12.57 5.89
N GLN A 154 12.03 12.28 5.19
CA GLN A 154 12.07 11.74 3.84
C GLN A 154 12.02 12.86 2.83
N THR A 155 13.08 12.98 2.03
CA THR A 155 13.17 13.98 0.96
C THR A 155 12.59 13.47 -0.36
N GLN A 156 12.09 12.23 -0.40
CA GLN A 156 11.49 11.66 -1.59
C GLN A 156 9.99 11.95 -1.61
N TYR A 157 9.54 12.54 -2.71
CA TYR A 157 8.12 12.56 -3.04
C TYR A 157 7.70 11.15 -3.44
N GLY A 158 6.48 10.76 -3.07
CA GLY A 158 5.91 9.50 -3.52
C GLY A 158 4.41 9.58 -3.74
N ARG A 159 3.90 8.55 -4.40
CA ARG A 159 2.48 8.30 -4.60
C ARG A 159 2.12 7.06 -3.81
N MET A 160 1.09 7.16 -2.98
CA MET A 160 0.52 6.04 -2.24
C MET A 160 -0.80 5.64 -2.89
N ILE A 161 -0.91 4.38 -3.28
CA ILE A 161 -2.14 3.80 -3.81
C ILE A 161 -2.65 2.82 -2.77
N ILE A 162 -3.90 2.97 -2.35
CA ILE A 162 -4.59 2.01 -1.49
C ILE A 162 -5.76 1.45 -2.28
N ALA A 163 -5.72 0.17 -2.61
CA ALA A 163 -6.83 -0.57 -3.20
C ALA A 163 -7.59 -1.32 -2.10
N ASN A 164 -8.92 -1.17 -2.07
CA ASN A 164 -9.85 -1.80 -1.13
C ASN A 164 -10.84 -2.69 -1.88
N GLY A 165 -11.35 -3.68 -1.15
CA GLY A 165 -12.45 -4.53 -1.62
C GLY A 165 -11.95 -5.74 -2.38
N ASN A 166 -10.80 -6.28 -1.94
CA ASN A 166 -10.15 -7.34 -2.69
C ASN A 166 -10.77 -8.71 -2.40
N ASP A 167 -10.42 -9.59 -3.30
CA ASP A 167 -11.09 -10.83 -3.64
C ASP A 167 -10.92 -11.92 -2.58
N PHE A 168 -11.70 -12.99 -2.71
CA PHE A 168 -11.53 -14.20 -1.92
C PHE A 168 -10.70 -15.20 -2.73
N ALA A 169 -9.82 -15.92 -2.05
CA ALA A 169 -9.18 -17.09 -2.63
C ALA A 169 -9.43 -18.26 -1.68
N TRP A 170 -10.09 -19.29 -2.20
CA TRP A 170 -10.50 -20.44 -1.41
C TRP A 170 -10.10 -21.73 -2.12
N HIS A 171 -9.43 -22.61 -1.37
CA HIS A 171 -9.02 -23.92 -1.86
C HIS A 171 -10.23 -24.80 -2.22
N GLY A 172 -10.26 -25.29 -3.46
CA GLY A 172 -11.34 -26.15 -3.96
C GLY A 172 -12.60 -25.40 -4.44
N TRP A 173 -12.59 -24.06 -4.48
CA TRP A 173 -13.58 -23.31 -5.27
C TRP A 173 -13.15 -23.24 -6.74
N THR A 174 -14.12 -23.13 -7.64
CA THR A 174 -13.88 -23.01 -9.09
C THR A 174 -14.47 -21.70 -9.63
N GLY A 175 -13.79 -21.03 -10.56
CA GLY A 175 -14.25 -19.78 -11.19
C GLY A 175 -13.61 -18.53 -10.57
N ASN A 176 -14.25 -17.36 -10.72
CA ASN A 176 -13.86 -16.15 -10.00
C ASN A 176 -14.00 -16.43 -8.50
N ASN A 177 -12.97 -16.15 -7.69
CA ASN A 177 -12.83 -16.59 -6.29
C ASN A 177 -12.48 -18.08 -6.11
N GLY A 178 -11.91 -18.73 -7.13
CA GLY A 178 -11.30 -20.05 -7.00
C GLY A 178 -10.04 -20.01 -6.11
N PRO A 179 -9.03 -20.84 -6.36
CA PRO A 179 -7.76 -20.75 -5.62
C PRO A 179 -7.03 -19.41 -5.82
N THR A 180 -7.50 -18.53 -6.70
CA THR A 180 -6.81 -17.29 -7.04
C THR A 180 -7.74 -16.10 -6.91
N THR A 181 -7.15 -14.98 -6.50
CA THR A 181 -7.79 -13.68 -6.58
C THR A 181 -7.80 -13.18 -8.02
N ASP A 182 -8.63 -12.20 -8.31
CA ASP A 182 -8.51 -11.33 -9.48
C ASP A 182 -7.17 -10.60 -9.50
N VAL A 183 -6.74 -10.19 -10.70
CA VAL A 183 -5.52 -9.41 -10.88
C VAL A 183 -5.78 -7.93 -10.59
N LEU A 184 -5.04 -7.38 -9.63
CA LEU A 184 -4.98 -5.94 -9.37
C LEU A 184 -3.97 -5.29 -10.30
N GLY A 185 -4.46 -4.58 -11.31
CA GLY A 185 -3.64 -3.77 -12.23
C GLY A 185 -3.50 -2.32 -11.80
N ILE A 186 -2.27 -1.80 -11.84
CA ILE A 186 -1.94 -0.44 -11.43
C ILE A 186 -1.10 0.25 -12.50
N ASN A 187 -1.64 1.35 -13.00
CA ASN A 187 -0.92 2.23 -13.92
C ASN A 187 0.04 3.14 -13.15
N ILE A 188 1.30 3.12 -13.58
CA ILE A 188 2.40 3.87 -13.01
C ILE A 188 3.01 4.76 -14.10
N ASN A 189 3.36 5.99 -13.75
CA ASN A 189 4.12 6.84 -14.67
C ASN A 189 5.51 6.23 -14.89
N PRO A 190 5.92 5.95 -16.15
CA PRO A 190 7.23 5.40 -16.44
C PRO A 190 8.34 6.43 -16.19
N VAL A 191 9.51 5.93 -15.80
CA VAL A 191 10.72 6.74 -15.53
C VAL A 191 11.94 6.03 -16.12
N ASN A 192 13.04 6.73 -16.35
CA ASN A 192 14.23 6.19 -17.04
C ASN A 192 15.27 5.53 -16.12
N TYR A 193 14.86 5.08 -14.94
CA TYR A 193 15.71 4.40 -13.96
C TYR A 193 14.87 3.38 -13.16
N ASP A 194 15.52 2.37 -12.60
CA ASP A 194 14.84 1.35 -11.81
C ASP A 194 14.34 1.93 -10.47
N ARG A 195 13.15 1.52 -10.05
CA ARG A 195 12.55 1.87 -8.76
C ARG A 195 12.34 0.64 -7.92
N GLN A 196 12.32 0.82 -6.60
CA GLN A 196 11.82 -0.19 -5.68
C GLN A 196 10.48 0.29 -5.12
N LEU A 197 9.45 -0.51 -5.30
CA LEU A 197 8.13 -0.26 -4.73
C LEU A 197 8.04 -0.95 -3.38
N GLU A 198 7.38 -0.31 -2.42
CA GLU A 198 7.02 -0.95 -1.15
C GLU A 198 5.54 -1.28 -1.20
N LEU A 199 5.21 -2.55 -0.95
CA LEU A 199 3.85 -3.06 -0.95
C LEU A 199 3.50 -3.57 0.44
N SER A 200 2.27 -3.35 0.86
CA SER A 200 1.70 -3.96 2.05
C SER A 200 0.29 -4.45 1.79
N PHE A 201 -0.02 -5.63 2.30
CA PHE A 201 -1.31 -6.31 2.15
C PHE A 201 -1.95 -6.46 3.52
N ILE A 202 -3.28 -6.37 3.53
CA ILE A 202 -4.10 -6.79 4.67
C ILE A 202 -4.96 -7.95 4.19
N VAL A 203 -4.83 -9.08 4.88
CA VAL A 203 -5.57 -10.31 4.60
C VAL A 203 -6.20 -10.83 5.89
N ALA A 204 -7.39 -11.41 5.76
CA ALA A 204 -8.11 -12.06 6.84
C ALA A 204 -8.49 -13.49 6.45
N GLY A 205 -8.81 -14.34 7.43
CA GLY A 205 -9.20 -15.73 7.22
C GLY A 205 -8.04 -16.72 7.04
N GLY A 206 -6.82 -16.25 6.78
CA GLY A 206 -5.65 -17.13 6.69
C GLY A 206 -5.42 -17.81 8.04
N GLU A 207 -5.61 -19.12 8.10
CA GLU A 207 -5.65 -19.85 9.38
C GLU A 207 -4.24 -20.18 9.87
N ASP A 208 -4.03 -20.15 11.19
CA ASP A 208 -2.77 -20.61 11.79
C ASP A 208 -2.45 -22.06 11.37
N GLY A 209 -1.35 -22.25 10.63
CA GLY A 209 -0.93 -23.56 10.15
C GLY A 209 -0.61 -24.56 11.27
N ALA A 210 -0.50 -24.13 12.53
CA ALA A 210 -0.46 -25.05 13.67
C ALA A 210 -1.76 -25.86 13.85
N ARG A 211 -2.92 -25.34 13.42
CA ARG A 211 -4.22 -26.01 13.55
C ARG A 211 -4.58 -26.87 12.34
N PHE A 212 -4.21 -26.45 11.14
CA PHE A 212 -4.67 -27.07 9.89
C PHE A 212 -3.54 -27.59 8.98
N GLY A 213 -2.29 -27.49 9.42
CA GLY A 213 -1.11 -27.91 8.65
C GLY A 213 -0.53 -26.81 7.78
N ASP A 214 0.42 -27.17 6.91
CA ASP A 214 1.06 -26.26 5.94
C ASP A 214 0.02 -25.80 4.90
N ARG A 215 -0.73 -24.73 5.18
CA ARG A 215 -1.65 -24.11 4.22
C ARG A 215 -0.89 -23.13 3.35
N ARG A 216 -0.79 -23.43 2.05
CA ARG A 216 0.10 -22.68 1.18
C ARG A 216 -0.59 -21.54 0.48
N SER A 217 0.15 -20.44 0.37
CA SER A 217 -0.24 -19.26 -0.38
C SER A 217 0.97 -18.67 -1.09
N TYR A 218 0.70 -17.98 -2.20
CA TYR A 218 1.71 -17.31 -3.01
C TYR A 218 1.25 -15.92 -3.41
N ILE A 219 2.22 -15.02 -3.58
CA ILE A 219 1.98 -13.71 -4.17
C ILE A 219 2.69 -13.68 -5.52
N TRP A 220 1.94 -13.35 -6.55
CA TRP A 220 2.41 -13.20 -7.92
C TRP A 220 2.40 -11.71 -8.28
N TYR A 221 3.42 -11.29 -9.02
CA TYR A 221 3.48 -9.93 -9.54
C TYR A 221 4.02 -9.87 -10.96
N TYR A 222 3.64 -8.82 -11.68
CA TYR A 222 4.16 -8.52 -13.01
C TYR A 222 4.48 -7.03 -13.12
N THR A 223 5.57 -6.72 -13.82
CA THR A 223 5.93 -5.35 -14.18
C THR A 223 6.18 -5.28 -15.67
N GLY A 224 5.51 -4.37 -16.37
CA GLY A 224 5.56 -4.24 -17.83
C GLY A 224 5.65 -2.79 -18.30
N ASP A 225 6.04 -2.59 -19.55
CA ASP A 225 6.10 -1.31 -20.26
C ASP A 225 5.06 -1.18 -21.39
N ASP A 226 4.26 -2.23 -21.61
CA ASP A 226 3.26 -2.32 -22.66
C ASP A 226 1.91 -1.67 -22.32
N GLY A 227 1.73 -1.20 -21.08
CA GLY A 227 0.49 -0.60 -20.60
C GLY A 227 -0.66 -1.59 -20.42
N THR A 228 -0.42 -2.90 -20.53
CA THR A 228 -1.46 -3.94 -20.46
C THR A 228 -1.40 -4.64 -19.11
N THR A 229 -2.54 -4.73 -18.42
CA THR A 229 -2.67 -5.54 -17.21
C THR A 229 -2.99 -6.99 -17.61
N PRO A 230 -2.16 -7.98 -17.25
CA PRO A 230 -2.50 -9.38 -17.46
C PRO A 230 -3.78 -9.78 -16.72
N VAL A 231 -4.55 -10.71 -17.27
CA VAL A 231 -5.78 -11.21 -16.63
C VAL A 231 -5.52 -12.37 -15.66
N ASN A 232 -4.32 -12.95 -15.69
CA ASN A 232 -3.85 -13.98 -14.77
C ASN A 232 -2.32 -13.87 -14.65
N LEU A 233 -1.80 -14.06 -13.44
CA LEU A 233 -0.39 -14.09 -13.09
C LEU A 233 0.02 -15.43 -12.49
N VAL A 234 -0.93 -16.29 -12.12
CA VAL A 234 -0.68 -17.64 -11.61
C VAL A 234 -0.28 -18.57 -12.75
N ASP A 235 1.00 -18.47 -13.10
CA ASP A 235 1.84 -19.31 -13.95
C ASP A 235 3.07 -18.46 -14.29
N GLU A 236 4.27 -19.03 -14.15
CA GLU A 236 5.55 -18.35 -14.41
C GLU A 236 5.68 -17.80 -15.85
N ALA A 237 4.86 -18.29 -16.78
CA ALA A 237 4.74 -17.72 -18.11
C ALA A 237 4.15 -16.29 -18.13
N PHE A 238 3.40 -15.90 -17.10
CA PHE A 238 2.68 -14.62 -17.02
C PHE A 238 3.08 -13.76 -15.83
N GLY A 239 3.49 -14.36 -14.72
CA GLY A 239 3.85 -13.67 -13.48
C GLY A 239 5.21 -14.08 -12.92
N ILE A 240 5.68 -13.30 -11.96
CA ILE A 240 6.83 -13.60 -11.12
C ILE A 240 6.31 -13.97 -9.74
N GLN A 241 6.59 -15.19 -9.30
CA GLN A 241 6.28 -15.62 -7.94
C GLN A 241 7.23 -14.92 -6.95
N HIS A 242 6.67 -14.32 -5.90
CA HIS A 242 7.47 -13.83 -4.78
C HIS A 242 8.18 -15.00 -4.08
N PRO A 243 9.46 -14.88 -3.68
CA PRO A 243 10.23 -16.00 -3.12
C PRO A 243 9.71 -16.54 -1.78
N ASP A 244 9.00 -15.71 -1.02
CA ASP A 244 8.42 -16.12 0.26
C ASP A 244 7.25 -17.07 0.01
N LYS A 245 7.40 -18.31 0.47
CA LYS A 245 6.32 -19.30 0.52
C LYS A 245 5.48 -19.05 1.76
N ASN A 246 4.16 -19.07 1.59
CA ASN A 246 3.17 -18.83 2.66
C ASN A 246 3.36 -17.45 3.32
N PRO A 247 3.26 -16.36 2.53
CA PRO A 247 3.32 -15.02 3.08
C PRO A 247 2.14 -14.73 4.03
N ILE A 248 1.03 -15.47 3.88
CA ILE A 248 -0.17 -15.40 4.72
C ILE A 248 -0.13 -16.57 5.71
N PHE A 249 0.06 -16.27 7.00
CA PHE A 249 0.20 -17.27 8.06
C PHE A 249 -0.24 -16.74 9.44
N ALA A 250 -1.28 -15.89 9.46
CA ALA A 250 -1.88 -15.33 10.68
C ALA A 250 -0.88 -14.69 11.67
N ARG A 251 0.12 -13.95 11.19
CA ARG A 251 1.21 -13.46 12.09
C ARG A 251 0.74 -12.41 13.09
N ASP A 252 -0.32 -11.67 12.77
CA ASP A 252 -0.80 -10.54 13.56
C ASP A 252 -2.09 -10.83 14.33
N GLY A 253 -2.59 -12.05 14.27
CA GLY A 253 -3.87 -12.42 14.86
C GLY A 253 -4.13 -13.91 14.75
N TYR A 254 -5.36 -14.32 15.05
CA TYR A 254 -5.73 -15.73 14.89
C TYR A 254 -5.99 -16.09 13.42
N ASP A 255 -6.66 -15.18 12.69
CA ASP A 255 -6.95 -15.29 11.25
C ASP A 255 -6.67 -13.95 10.54
N TRP A 256 -5.65 -13.20 10.98
CA TRP A 256 -5.31 -11.89 10.43
C TRP A 256 -3.82 -11.78 10.15
N ASP A 257 -3.47 -11.26 8.98
CA ASP A 257 -2.08 -11.02 8.61
C ASP A 257 -1.90 -9.66 7.93
N THR A 258 -0.79 -9.01 8.23
CA THR A 258 -0.26 -7.88 7.48
C THR A 258 1.07 -8.27 6.87
N TYR A 259 1.10 -8.35 5.55
CA TYR A 259 2.28 -8.75 4.81
C TYR A 259 2.91 -7.54 4.15
N MET A 260 4.25 -7.51 4.08
CA MET A 260 5.01 -6.47 3.41
C MET A 260 6.04 -7.09 2.47
N MET A 261 6.19 -6.52 1.28
CA MET A 261 7.23 -6.91 0.33
C MET A 261 7.73 -5.72 -0.47
N THR A 262 8.80 -5.94 -1.22
CA THR A 262 9.29 -4.97 -2.20
C THR A 262 9.31 -5.57 -3.59
N VAL A 263 8.93 -4.78 -4.59
CA VAL A 263 9.00 -5.17 -6.01
C VAL A 263 9.95 -4.22 -6.72
N ASN A 264 10.86 -4.79 -7.52
CA ASN A 264 11.67 -4.00 -8.44
C ASN A 264 10.80 -3.62 -9.64
N LEU A 265 10.74 -2.33 -9.93
CA LEU A 265 10.06 -1.78 -11.09
C LEU A 265 11.12 -1.25 -12.07
N PRO A 266 11.38 -1.98 -13.17
CA PRO A 266 12.42 -1.59 -14.13
C PRO A 266 12.17 -0.21 -14.76
N ALA A 267 13.24 0.42 -15.25
CA ALA A 267 13.15 1.61 -16.08
C ALA A 267 12.19 1.39 -17.25
N GLY A 268 11.31 2.36 -17.52
CA GLY A 268 10.31 2.29 -18.58
C GLY A 268 9.01 1.59 -18.19
N ALA A 269 8.98 0.80 -17.09
CA ALA A 269 7.78 0.10 -16.68
C ALA A 269 6.65 1.09 -16.29
N ASN A 270 5.46 0.82 -16.81
CA ASN A 270 4.25 1.61 -16.64
C ASN A 270 3.08 0.82 -16.03
N VAL A 271 3.25 -0.49 -15.81
CA VAL A 271 2.26 -1.35 -15.15
C VAL A 271 2.91 -2.11 -14.02
N LEU A 272 2.20 -2.18 -12.88
CA LEU A 272 2.35 -3.18 -11.84
C LEU A 272 1.06 -3.99 -11.79
N ALA A 273 1.13 -5.31 -11.85
CA ALA A 273 0.00 -6.19 -11.60
C ALA A 273 0.32 -7.11 -10.42
N LEU A 274 -0.69 -7.42 -9.60
CA LEU A 274 -0.59 -8.26 -8.41
C LEU A 274 -1.73 -9.28 -8.37
N GLN A 275 -1.44 -10.48 -7.90
CA GLN A 275 -2.42 -11.54 -7.65
C GLN A 275 -1.98 -12.38 -6.47
N ILE A 276 -2.92 -12.84 -5.66
CA ILE A 276 -2.65 -13.75 -4.55
C ILE A 276 -3.30 -15.10 -4.87
N GLU A 277 -2.58 -16.17 -4.57
CA GLU A 277 -3.01 -17.55 -4.76
C GLU A 277 -3.08 -18.26 -3.42
N SER A 278 -4.15 -19.01 -3.22
CA SER A 278 -4.24 -20.18 -2.37
C SER A 278 -3.80 -21.41 -3.17
N ASP A 279 -2.74 -22.08 -2.74
CA ASP A 279 -2.15 -23.20 -3.47
C ASP A 279 -3.16 -24.36 -3.62
N ASP A 280 -3.63 -24.60 -4.84
CA ASP A 280 -4.61 -25.67 -5.12
C ASP A 280 -3.94 -27.04 -5.36
N ASP A 281 -2.61 -27.07 -5.54
CA ASP A 281 -1.83 -28.31 -5.75
C ASP A 281 -1.42 -28.99 -4.44
N TYR A 282 -1.60 -28.32 -3.30
CA TYR A 282 -1.41 -28.88 -1.96
C TYR A 282 -2.74 -29.37 -1.38
N PRO A 283 -2.79 -30.46 -0.57
CA PRO A 283 -4.05 -30.98 -0.03
C PRO A 283 -4.86 -29.97 0.80
N HIS A 284 -4.25 -28.85 1.19
CA HIS A 284 -4.87 -27.73 1.91
C HIS A 284 -4.26 -26.40 1.42
N GLY A 285 -4.82 -25.79 0.38
CA GLY A 285 -4.53 -24.38 0.09
C GLY A 285 -5.00 -23.46 1.21
N GLU A 286 -4.45 -22.25 1.30
CA GLU A 286 -4.95 -21.23 2.25
C GLU A 286 -6.40 -20.82 1.93
N SER A 287 -7.12 -20.23 2.86
CA SER A 287 -8.43 -19.67 2.53
C SER A 287 -8.56 -18.30 3.17
N PHE A 288 -8.59 -17.27 2.34
CA PHE A 288 -8.45 -15.91 2.83
C PHE A 288 -9.31 -14.91 2.06
N ALA A 289 -9.62 -13.82 2.74
CA ALA A 289 -10.16 -12.59 2.20
C ALA A 289 -9.03 -11.57 2.07
N TRP A 290 -8.73 -11.12 0.86
CA TRP A 290 -7.80 -10.03 0.64
C TRP A 290 -8.54 -8.72 0.85
N LEU A 291 -8.23 -7.95 1.90
CA LEU A 291 -9.04 -6.76 2.21
C LEU A 291 -8.50 -5.50 1.56
N SER A 292 -7.17 -5.38 1.52
CA SER A 292 -6.51 -4.20 0.97
C SER A 292 -5.08 -4.46 0.50
N SER A 293 -4.66 -3.64 -0.46
CA SER A 293 -3.26 -3.43 -0.81
C SER A 293 -2.89 -1.96 -0.76
N SER A 294 -1.78 -1.65 -0.12
CA SER A 294 -1.17 -0.33 -0.12
C SER A 294 0.20 -0.35 -0.79
N ILE A 295 0.44 0.59 -1.70
CA ILE A 295 1.60 0.58 -2.58
C ILE A 295 2.21 1.97 -2.59
N PHE A 296 3.44 2.05 -2.13
CA PHE A 296 4.25 3.26 -2.22
C PHE A 296 5.11 3.22 -3.50
N ILE A 297 4.91 4.23 -4.33
CA ILE A 297 5.66 4.46 -5.56
C ILE A 297 6.51 5.71 -5.36
N PRO A 298 7.84 5.58 -5.24
CA PRO A 298 8.70 6.75 -5.20
C PRO A 298 8.60 7.51 -6.52
N THR A 299 8.35 8.81 -6.43
CA THR A 299 8.38 9.70 -7.59
C THR A 299 9.80 10.23 -7.79
N PRO A 300 10.21 10.50 -9.04
CA PRO A 300 11.49 11.13 -9.30
C PRO A 300 11.57 12.46 -8.58
N VAL A 301 12.59 12.61 -7.73
CA VAL A 301 13.09 13.94 -7.44
C VAL A 301 13.83 14.36 -8.71
N PRO A 302 13.42 15.44 -9.41
CA PRO A 302 14.17 15.93 -10.55
C PRO A 302 15.61 16.13 -10.08
N GLU A 303 16.57 15.41 -10.67
CA GLU A 303 17.97 15.76 -10.44
C GLU A 303 18.09 17.24 -10.82
N PRO A 304 18.60 18.11 -9.93
CA PRO A 304 18.75 19.51 -10.27
C PRO A 304 19.70 19.61 -11.46
N ALA A 305 19.12 19.80 -12.66
CA ALA A 305 19.85 20.08 -13.91
C ALA A 305 20.87 21.22 -13.75
N SER A 306 20.68 22.01 -12.70
CA SER A 306 21.58 23.00 -12.12
C SER A 306 23.02 22.52 -11.93
N ILE A 307 23.30 21.28 -11.52
CA ILE A 307 24.71 20.86 -11.24
C ILE A 307 25.53 20.80 -12.53
N LEU A 308 24.95 20.28 -13.61
CA LEU A 308 25.60 20.22 -14.92
C LEU A 308 25.76 21.61 -15.55
N LEU A 309 24.74 22.48 -15.43
CA LEU A 309 24.81 23.86 -15.91
C LEU A 309 25.81 24.72 -15.12
N PHE A 310 25.92 24.54 -13.80
CA PHE A 310 26.94 25.22 -12.99
C PHE A 310 28.35 24.71 -13.33
N GLY A 311 28.53 23.40 -13.55
CA GLY A 311 29.80 22.84 -14.00
C GLY A 311 30.27 23.40 -15.33
N ILE A 312 29.39 23.45 -16.34
CA ILE A 312 29.68 24.02 -17.66
C ILE A 312 29.92 25.53 -17.56
N GLY A 313 29.15 26.24 -16.74
CA GLY A 313 29.32 27.68 -16.51
C GLY A 313 30.69 28.02 -15.90
N ILE A 314 31.13 27.26 -14.89
CA ILE A 314 32.44 27.45 -14.26
C ILE A 314 33.58 27.05 -15.20
N ALA A 315 33.45 25.94 -15.93
CA ALA A 315 34.43 25.52 -16.92
C ALA A 315 34.59 26.54 -18.07
N GLY A 316 33.48 27.08 -18.57
CA GLY A 316 33.47 28.15 -19.57
C GLY A 316 34.14 29.45 -19.07
N LEU A 317 33.89 29.82 -17.81
CA LEU A 317 34.54 30.97 -17.17
C LEU A 317 36.05 30.77 -16.96
N ALA A 318 36.49 29.54 -16.62
CA ALA A 318 37.90 29.21 -16.46
C ALA A 318 38.67 29.24 -17.79
N LEU A 319 38.06 28.74 -18.87
CA LEU A 319 38.68 28.72 -20.21
C LEU A 319 38.81 30.12 -20.82
N LYS A 320 37.85 31.02 -20.56
CA LYS A 320 37.92 32.40 -21.09
C LYS A 320 39.05 33.22 -20.46
N ARG A 321 39.47 32.90 -19.23
CA ARG A 321 40.58 33.59 -18.54
C ARG A 321 41.97 33.25 -19.10
N LYS A 322 42.14 32.12 -19.80
CA LYS A 322 43.45 31.66 -20.26
C LYS A 322 43.88 32.24 -21.62
N LYS A 323 43.00 32.97 -22.32
CA LYS A 323 43.26 33.58 -23.65
C LYS A 323 43.56 35.09 -23.63
N SER A 324 43.67 35.70 -22.44
CA SER A 324 43.90 37.15 -22.30
C SER A 324 45.22 37.51 -21.60
N ALA A 325 46.20 36.60 -21.66
CA ALA A 325 47.59 36.85 -21.26
C ALA A 325 48.48 36.71 -22.49
#